data_AF-A0A0D8XLN4-F1
#
_entry.id   AF-A0A0D8XLN4-F1
#
_cell.length_a   1.000
_cell.length_b   1.000
_cell.length_c   1.000
_cell.angle_alpha   90.00
_cell.angle_beta   90.00
_cell.angle_gamma   90.00
#
_symmetry.space_group_name_H-M   'P 1'
#
loop_
_entity.id
_entity.type
_entity.pdbx_description
1 polymer ?
#
loop_
_entity_poly.entity_id
_entity_poly.type
_entity_poly.pdbx_seq_one_letter_code
_entity_poly.pdbx_strand_id
1 'polypeptide(L)'
;MKDVSYPNAETLPFPHFDSKYKCCCNTVHVKQGTLIIGIVCSIITTFGLFSMVFSRESTDSLLFELIYLSLDTITLVLLFVAVLKDKKIFLIPFFLNQESVISTEEIEIEKSHPEMEGTIIIRLTAAFVATTFILVFGLTSWWLFVIYKCYQYYSDMEKHREAFNTTVSYTADHRFHVY
;
A
#
# COMPACT_ATOMS: atom_id res chain seq x y z
N MET A 1 29.99 -37.95 22.52
CA MET A 1 28.99 -37.31 21.65
C MET A 1 28.48 -36.09 22.38
N LYS A 2 28.69 -34.88 21.83
CA LYS A 2 28.08 -33.66 22.37
C LYS A 2 26.71 -33.55 21.72
N ASP A 3 25.64 -33.60 22.51
CA ASP A 3 24.31 -33.25 22.05
C ASP A 3 24.33 -31.78 21.60
N VAL A 4 24.23 -31.58 20.29
CA VAL A 4 24.03 -30.26 19.70
C VAL A 4 22.58 -29.92 19.95
N SER A 5 22.32 -29.25 21.07
CA SER A 5 21.02 -28.65 21.37
C SER A 5 20.76 -27.57 20.32
N TYR A 6 19.80 -27.83 19.42
CA TYR A 6 19.33 -26.84 18.47
C TYR A 6 18.77 -25.66 19.28
N PRO A 7 19.18 -24.41 19.01
CA PRO A 7 18.59 -23.27 19.70
C PRO A 7 17.08 -23.28 19.42
N ASN A 8 16.29 -23.32 20.49
CA ASN A 8 14.84 -23.20 20.41
C ASN A 8 14.51 -21.97 19.56
N ALA A 9 13.59 -22.14 18.59
CA ALA A 9 13.21 -21.14 17.59
C ALA A 9 12.79 -19.77 18.19
N GLU A 10 12.55 -19.74 19.49
CA GLU A 10 12.16 -18.58 20.30
C GLU A 10 13.30 -17.55 20.53
N THR A 11 14.55 -17.85 20.16
CA THR A 11 15.70 -16.92 20.39
C THR A 11 16.31 -16.33 19.12
N LEU A 12 15.79 -16.67 17.94
CA LEU A 12 16.39 -16.22 16.68
C LEU A 12 15.89 -14.81 16.30
N PRO A 13 16.78 -13.92 15.81
CA PRO A 13 16.38 -12.61 15.33
C PRO A 13 15.44 -12.73 14.13
N PHE A 14 14.50 -11.79 13.99
CA PHE A 14 13.52 -11.82 12.91
C PHE A 14 14.21 -11.86 11.53
N PRO A 15 13.84 -12.81 10.64
CA PRO A 15 14.53 -13.00 9.37
C PRO A 15 14.11 -11.95 8.33
N HIS A 16 14.65 -10.73 8.44
CA HIS A 16 14.33 -9.60 7.56
C HIS A 16 14.59 -9.85 6.05
N PHE A 17 15.51 -10.76 5.71
CA PHE A 17 15.96 -11.00 4.34
C PHE A 17 15.30 -12.20 3.66
N ASP A 18 14.28 -12.79 4.28
CA ASP A 18 13.55 -13.90 3.70
C ASP A 18 12.89 -13.48 2.37
N SER A 19 13.02 -14.36 1.37
CA SER A 19 12.39 -14.23 0.06
C SER A 19 10.89 -13.94 0.13
N LYS A 20 10.20 -14.40 1.19
CA LYS A 20 8.75 -14.14 1.36
C LYS A 20 8.40 -12.67 1.52
N TYR A 21 9.37 -11.82 1.89
CA TYR A 21 9.23 -10.37 2.12
C TYR A 21 9.79 -9.53 0.95
N LYS A 22 9.96 -10.14 -0.21
CA LYS A 22 10.39 -9.44 -1.43
C LYS A 22 9.23 -9.33 -2.42
N CYS A 23 9.15 -8.19 -3.09
CA CYS A 23 8.26 -7.90 -4.21
C CYS A 23 9.06 -7.74 -5.51
N CYS A 24 8.39 -7.52 -6.64
CA CYS A 24 9.02 -7.34 -7.95
C CYS A 24 9.96 -8.50 -8.31
N CYS A 25 9.37 -9.70 -8.47
CA CYS A 25 10.10 -10.93 -8.81
C CYS A 25 11.17 -11.29 -7.77
N ASN A 26 10.88 -11.08 -6.48
CA ASN A 26 11.80 -11.30 -5.35
C ASN A 26 13.08 -10.44 -5.38
N THR A 27 13.05 -9.31 -6.08
CA THR A 27 14.23 -8.44 -6.23
C THR A 27 14.23 -7.30 -5.21
N VAL A 28 13.06 -6.75 -4.88
CA VAL A 28 12.92 -5.54 -4.06
C VAL A 28 12.34 -5.89 -2.70
N HIS A 29 12.91 -5.36 -1.62
CA HIS A 29 12.33 -5.54 -0.29
C HIS A 29 11.02 -4.75 -0.15
N VAL A 30 10.01 -5.32 0.50
CA VAL A 30 8.68 -4.70 0.68
C VAL A 30 8.74 -3.25 1.20
N LYS A 31 9.64 -2.92 2.14
CA LYS A 31 9.81 -1.53 2.61
C LYS A 31 10.30 -0.58 1.52
N GLN A 32 11.25 -1.02 0.69
CA GLN A 32 11.77 -0.22 -0.41
C GLN A 32 10.71 -0.03 -1.50
N GLY A 33 9.94 -1.08 -1.80
CA GLY A 33 8.82 -1.02 -2.73
C GLY A 33 7.79 0.03 -2.33
N THR A 34 7.31 0.00 -1.08
CA THR A 34 6.34 0.99 -0.57
C THR A 34 6.88 2.41 -0.63
N LEU A 35 8.16 2.61 -0.35
CA LEU A 35 8.79 3.93 -0.38
C LEU A 35 8.87 4.49 -1.80
N ILE A 36 9.31 3.68 -2.78
CA ILE A 36 9.34 4.08 -4.19
C ILE A 36 7.95 4.50 -4.66
N ILE A 37 6.93 3.72 -4.29
CA ILE A 37 5.54 4.03 -4.65
C ILE A 37 5.08 5.34 -4.01
N GLY A 38 5.35 5.54 -2.72
CA GLY A 38 5.02 6.78 -2.03
C GLY A 38 5.66 8.02 -2.69
N ILE A 39 6.89 7.90 -3.19
CA ILE A 39 7.56 8.96 -3.95
C ILE A 39 6.83 9.21 -5.27
N VAL A 40 6.50 8.16 -6.04
CA VAL A 40 5.82 8.31 -7.33
C VAL A 40 4.44 8.95 -7.14
N CYS A 41 3.65 8.48 -6.16
CA CYS A 41 2.37 9.09 -5.81
C CYS A 41 2.53 10.57 -5.44
N SER A 42 3.54 10.91 -4.62
CA SER A 42 3.81 12.31 -4.25
C SER A 42 4.10 13.19 -5.45
N ILE A 43 4.83 12.68 -6.45
CA ILE A 43 5.14 13.41 -7.69
C ILE A 43 3.84 13.63 -8.47
N ILE A 44 3.01 12.60 -8.65
CA ILE A 44 1.73 12.69 -9.35
C ILE A 44 0.81 13.71 -8.66
N THR A 45 0.65 13.64 -7.33
CA THR A 45 -0.15 14.61 -6.55
C THR A 45 0.39 16.03 -6.72
N THR A 46 1.71 16.21 -6.79
CA THR A 46 2.32 17.54 -7.02
C THR A 46 2.01 18.06 -8.42
N PHE A 47 2.04 17.21 -9.45
CA PHE A 47 1.62 17.59 -10.80
C PHE A 47 0.13 17.90 -10.87
N GLY A 48 -0.72 17.14 -10.17
CA GLY A 48 -2.16 17.43 -10.06
C GLY A 48 -2.42 18.80 -9.44
N LEU A 49 -1.75 19.11 -8.32
CA LEU A 49 -1.77 20.43 -7.68
C LEU A 49 -1.36 21.55 -8.65
N PHE A 50 -0.29 21.32 -9.41
CA PHE A 50 0.18 22.28 -10.40
C PHE A 50 -0.89 22.50 -11.47
N SER A 51 -1.39 21.43 -12.09
CA SER A 51 -2.45 21.50 -13.11
C SER A 51 -3.68 22.26 -12.61
N MET A 52 -4.13 21.97 -11.38
CA MET A 52 -5.25 22.66 -10.75
C MET A 52 -5.04 24.17 -10.63
N VAL A 53 -3.82 24.61 -10.27
CA VAL A 53 -3.48 26.04 -10.16
C VAL A 53 -3.54 26.77 -11.52
N PHE A 54 -3.27 26.06 -12.62
CA PHE A 54 -3.31 26.63 -13.98
C PHE A 54 -4.64 26.41 -14.70
N SER A 55 -5.49 25.52 -14.20
CA SER A 55 -6.83 25.28 -14.74
C SER A 55 -7.75 26.48 -14.52
N ARG A 56 -8.45 26.89 -15.58
CA ARG A 56 -9.48 27.95 -15.56
C ARG A 56 -10.88 27.36 -15.50
N GLU A 57 -11.12 26.44 -14.58
CA GLU A 57 -12.42 25.81 -14.41
C GLU A 57 -13.38 26.63 -13.52
N SER A 58 -14.66 26.29 -13.59
CA SER A 58 -15.70 26.85 -12.73
C SER A 58 -15.42 26.58 -11.25
N THR A 59 -15.81 27.53 -10.39
CA THR A 59 -15.56 27.50 -8.92
C THR A 59 -16.04 26.23 -8.23
N ASP A 60 -17.13 25.63 -8.72
CA ASP A 60 -17.72 24.43 -8.11
C ASP A 60 -16.86 23.19 -8.36
N SER A 61 -16.34 23.00 -9.59
CA SER A 61 -15.42 21.91 -9.92
C SER A 61 -14.11 22.01 -9.14
N LEU A 62 -13.57 23.23 -9.00
CA LEU A 62 -12.35 23.48 -8.23
C LEU A 62 -12.49 23.10 -6.76
N LEU A 63 -13.66 23.29 -6.15
CA LEU A 63 -13.90 22.92 -4.75
C LEU A 63 -13.88 21.40 -4.55
N PHE A 64 -14.50 20.64 -5.45
CA PHE A 64 -14.46 19.17 -5.41
C PHE A 64 -13.04 18.64 -5.64
N GLU A 65 -12.34 19.18 -6.63
CA GLU A 65 -10.95 18.82 -6.93
C GLU A 65 -10.03 19.13 -5.74
N LEU A 66 -10.23 20.28 -5.05
CA LEU A 66 -9.47 20.64 -3.85
C LEU A 66 -9.67 19.64 -2.71
N ILE A 67 -10.92 19.29 -2.44
CA ILE A 67 -11.28 18.34 -1.36
C ILE A 67 -10.63 16.99 -1.65
N TYR A 68 -10.78 16.52 -2.88
CA TYR A 68 -10.22 15.26 -3.34
C TYR A 68 -8.69 15.24 -3.18
N LEU A 69 -8.00 16.28 -3.67
CA LEU A 69 -6.54 16.39 -3.62
C LEU A 69 -6.01 16.53 -2.19
N SER A 70 -6.78 17.17 -1.31
CA SER A 70 -6.47 17.28 0.11
C SER A 70 -6.59 15.92 0.82
N LEU A 71 -7.60 15.11 0.48
CA LEU A 71 -7.74 13.74 0.97
C LEU A 71 -6.55 12.89 0.52
N ASP A 72 -6.19 12.92 -0.76
CA ASP A 72 -5.02 12.21 -1.29
C ASP A 72 -3.74 12.59 -0.54
N THR A 73 -3.52 13.88 -0.30
CA THR A 73 -2.36 14.38 0.45
C THR A 73 -2.34 13.87 1.88
N ILE A 74 -3.47 13.91 2.60
CA ILE A 74 -3.60 13.38 3.97
C ILE A 74 -3.25 11.89 3.98
N THR A 75 -3.76 11.15 3.00
CA THR A 75 -3.56 9.71 2.92
C THR A 75 -2.12 9.34 2.58
N LEU A 76 -1.46 10.12 1.73
CA LEU A 76 -0.03 10.01 1.44
C LEU A 76 0.82 10.26 2.71
N VAL A 77 0.49 11.30 3.50
CA VAL A 77 1.16 11.56 4.77
C VAL A 77 0.98 10.38 5.74
N LEU A 78 -0.21 9.80 5.82
CA LEU A 78 -0.47 8.60 6.62
C LEU A 78 0.36 7.40 6.16
N LEU A 79 0.54 7.22 4.85
CA LEU A 79 1.40 6.17 4.29
C LEU A 79 2.87 6.38 4.69
N PHE A 80 3.39 7.61 4.60
CA PHE A 80 4.74 7.91 5.08
C PHE A 80 4.90 7.66 6.58
N VAL A 81 3.92 8.08 7.40
CA VAL A 81 3.92 7.80 8.84
C VAL A 81 3.86 6.31 9.14
N ALA A 82 3.09 5.54 8.36
CA ALA A 82 2.99 4.08 8.50
C ALA A 82 4.34 3.40 8.23
N VAL A 83 5.03 3.81 7.18
CA VAL A 83 6.36 3.30 6.79
C VAL A 83 7.42 3.68 7.82
N LEU A 84 7.38 4.91 8.36
CA LEU A 84 8.36 5.39 9.33
C LEU A 84 8.13 4.81 10.74
N LYS A 85 6.88 4.63 11.16
CA LYS A 85 6.53 4.10 12.49
C LYS A 85 6.34 2.59 12.52
N ASP A 86 6.50 1.91 11.39
CA ASP A 86 6.32 0.45 11.26
C ASP A 86 4.95 -0.04 11.80
N LYS A 87 3.90 0.80 11.67
CA LYS A 87 2.55 0.53 12.21
C LYS A 87 1.57 0.22 11.09
N LYS A 88 1.08 -1.02 11.06
CA LYS A 88 0.15 -1.54 10.02
C LYS A 88 -1.20 -0.82 9.94
N ILE A 89 -1.66 -0.23 11.04
CA ILE A 89 -3.01 0.36 11.14
C ILE A 89 -3.17 1.61 10.26
N PHE A 90 -2.07 2.31 9.94
CA PHE A 90 -2.09 3.54 9.14
C PHE A 90 -2.01 3.30 7.63
N LEU A 91 -1.79 2.06 7.20
CA LEU A 91 -1.86 1.69 5.79
C LEU A 91 -3.32 1.54 5.31
N ILE A 92 -4.25 1.20 6.22
CA ILE A 92 -5.66 0.92 5.91
C ILE A 92 -6.39 2.10 5.24
N PRO A 93 -6.28 3.35 5.74
CA PRO A 93 -6.94 4.50 5.14
C PRO A 93 -6.49 4.76 3.70
N PHE A 94 -5.23 4.45 3.37
CA PHE A 94 -4.68 4.56 2.02
C PHE A 94 -5.35 3.63 1.03
N PHE A 95 -5.65 2.38 1.44
CA PHE A 95 -6.34 1.44 0.55
C PHE A 95 -7.77 1.87 0.23
N LEU A 96 -8.51 2.33 1.25
CA LEU A 96 -9.92 2.69 1.08
C LEU A 96 -10.10 3.94 0.22
N ASN A 97 -9.19 4.91 0.33
CA ASN A 97 -9.24 6.08 -0.55
C ASN A 97 -8.87 5.71 -1.98
N GLN A 98 -7.79 4.94 -2.22
CA GLN A 98 -7.38 4.65 -3.60
C GLN A 98 -8.41 3.83 -4.41
N GLU A 99 -9.23 3.00 -3.76
CA GLU A 99 -10.29 2.22 -4.43
C GLU A 99 -11.52 3.08 -4.81
N SER A 100 -11.84 4.10 -4.02
CA SER A 100 -12.98 4.98 -4.28
C SER A 100 -12.72 5.98 -5.41
N VAL A 101 -11.46 6.39 -5.59
CA VAL A 101 -10.98 7.20 -6.71
C VAL A 101 -11.31 6.56 -8.06
N ILE A 102 -10.91 5.31 -8.24
CA ILE A 102 -11.02 4.58 -9.51
C ILE A 102 -12.49 4.43 -9.91
N SER A 103 -13.37 4.25 -8.93
CA SER A 103 -14.81 4.10 -9.17
C SER A 103 -15.50 5.42 -9.59
N THR A 104 -14.88 6.58 -9.33
CA THR A 104 -15.49 7.89 -9.60
C THR A 104 -15.14 8.39 -11.01
N GLU A 105 -13.93 8.12 -11.53
CA GLU A 105 -13.55 8.44 -12.92
C GLU A 105 -14.40 7.69 -13.96
N GLU A 106 -14.94 6.52 -13.61
CA GLU A 106 -15.82 5.74 -14.51
C GLU A 106 -17.14 6.46 -14.86
N ILE A 107 -17.59 7.41 -14.03
CA ILE A 107 -18.91 8.04 -14.16
C ILE A 107 -18.89 9.28 -15.09
N GLU A 108 -17.74 9.93 -15.26
CA GLU A 108 -17.66 11.16 -16.06
C GLU A 108 -17.36 10.94 -17.54
N ILE A 109 -16.75 9.81 -17.91
CA ILE A 109 -16.38 9.51 -19.30
C ILE A 109 -17.62 9.28 -20.20
N GLU A 110 -18.78 8.94 -19.63
CA GLU A 110 -19.99 8.66 -20.41
C GLU A 110 -20.71 9.92 -20.94
N LYS A 111 -20.34 11.14 -20.51
CA LYS A 111 -21.15 12.34 -20.81
C LYS A 111 -20.72 13.19 -22.01
N SER A 112 -19.62 12.88 -22.68
CA SER A 112 -19.15 13.66 -23.85
C SER A 112 -19.45 12.94 -25.16
N HIS A 113 -20.69 13.06 -25.64
CA HIS A 113 -21.12 12.50 -26.91
C HIS A 113 -21.09 13.61 -28.00
N PRO A 114 -20.10 13.67 -28.90
CA PRO A 114 -20.25 14.46 -30.13
C PRO A 114 -20.99 13.64 -31.19
N GLU A 115 -22.02 14.25 -31.78
CA GLU A 115 -22.63 13.78 -33.02
C GLU A 115 -21.63 13.89 -34.19
N MET A 116 -21.28 12.75 -34.81
CA MET A 116 -21.38 12.46 -36.25
C MET A 116 -20.47 11.30 -36.70
N GLU A 117 -20.83 10.69 -37.84
CA GLU A 117 -20.22 9.60 -38.59
C GLU A 117 -18.73 9.29 -38.30
N GLY A 118 -18.47 8.20 -37.57
CA GLY A 118 -17.11 7.81 -37.20
C GLY A 118 -17.02 6.42 -36.56
N THR A 119 -17.72 5.41 -37.08
CA THR A 119 -17.81 4.07 -36.46
C THR A 119 -16.45 3.43 -36.17
N ILE A 120 -15.43 3.71 -37.00
CA ILE A 120 -14.06 3.21 -36.79
C ILE A 120 -13.36 3.97 -35.65
N ILE A 121 -13.54 5.29 -35.58
CA ILE A 121 -12.94 6.15 -34.54
C ILE A 121 -13.53 5.77 -33.17
N ILE A 122 -14.84 5.58 -33.08
CA ILE A 122 -15.51 5.18 -31.82
C ILE A 122 -15.00 3.82 -31.33
N ARG A 123 -14.84 2.83 -32.22
CA ARG A 123 -14.31 1.50 -31.85
C ARG A 123 -12.86 1.57 -31.40
N LEU A 124 -12.06 2.40 -32.06
CA LEU A 124 -10.64 2.57 -31.71
C LEU A 124 -10.49 3.27 -30.35
N THR A 125 -11.29 4.30 -30.09
CA THR A 125 -11.34 4.96 -28.77
C THR A 125 -11.81 3.99 -27.68
N ALA A 126 -12.88 3.23 -27.91
CA ALA A 126 -13.38 2.26 -26.94
C ALA A 126 -12.34 1.16 -26.64
N ALA A 127 -11.64 0.65 -27.66
CA ALA A 127 -10.59 -0.34 -27.48
C ALA A 127 -9.39 0.24 -26.71
N PHE A 128 -9.03 1.50 -26.96
CA PHE A 128 -7.97 2.20 -26.25
C PHE A 128 -8.33 2.41 -24.76
N VAL A 129 -9.55 2.87 -24.48
CA VAL A 129 -10.06 3.02 -23.11
C VAL A 129 -10.07 1.67 -22.40
N ALA A 130 -10.62 0.62 -23.02
CA ALA A 130 -10.65 -0.72 -22.44
C ALA A 130 -9.25 -1.29 -22.18
N THR A 131 -8.30 -1.08 -23.10
CA THR A 131 -6.91 -1.52 -22.94
C THR A 131 -6.23 -0.79 -21.79
N THR A 132 -6.41 0.54 -21.73
CA THR A 132 -5.90 1.37 -20.65
C THR A 132 -6.47 0.92 -19.30
N PHE A 133 -7.78 0.63 -19.26
CA PHE A 133 -8.46 0.13 -18.07
C PHE A 133 -7.90 -1.21 -17.59
N ILE A 134 -7.69 -2.18 -18.49
CA ILE A 134 -7.09 -3.48 -18.15
C ILE A 134 -5.67 -3.31 -17.60
N LEU A 135 -4.88 -2.40 -18.19
CA LEU A 135 -3.53 -2.11 -17.72
C LEU A 135 -3.54 -1.47 -16.32
N VAL A 136 -4.42 -0.49 -16.09
CA VAL A 136 -4.61 0.14 -14.79
C VAL A 136 -5.05 -0.90 -13.76
N PHE A 137 -6.03 -1.74 -14.07
CA PHE A 137 -6.50 -2.80 -13.19
C PHE A 137 -5.40 -3.83 -12.87
N GLY A 138 -4.57 -4.19 -13.85
CA GLY A 138 -3.42 -5.05 -13.64
C GLY A 138 -2.39 -4.41 -12.71
N LEU A 139 -2.12 -3.12 -12.89
CA LEU A 139 -1.21 -2.36 -12.03
C LEU A 139 -1.75 -2.18 -10.61
N THR A 140 -3.04 -1.91 -10.43
CA THR A 140 -3.68 -1.79 -9.10
C THR A 140 -3.70 -3.15 -8.40
N SER A 141 -4.01 -4.23 -9.10
CA SER A 141 -3.96 -5.59 -8.56
C SER A 141 -2.54 -6.00 -8.16
N TRP A 142 -1.56 -5.71 -9.01
CA TRP A 142 -0.15 -5.91 -8.69
C TRP A 142 0.28 -5.10 -7.47
N TRP A 143 -0.17 -3.86 -7.39
CA TRP A 143 0.09 -2.98 -6.25
C TRP A 143 -0.52 -3.54 -4.95
N LEU A 144 -1.79 -3.95 -4.96
CA LEU A 144 -2.45 -4.59 -3.82
C LEU A 144 -1.69 -5.83 -3.35
N PHE A 145 -1.14 -6.62 -4.28
CA PHE A 145 -0.30 -7.77 -3.94
C PHE A 145 1.00 -7.37 -3.23
N VAL A 146 1.71 -6.35 -3.74
CA VAL A 146 2.93 -5.82 -3.09
C VAL A 146 2.62 -5.36 -1.68
N ILE A 147 1.51 -4.65 -1.49
CA ILE A 147 1.18 -4.13 -0.18
C ILE A 147 0.63 -5.20 0.76
N TYR A 148 -0.11 -6.19 0.26
CA TYR A 148 -0.48 -7.37 1.04
C TYR A 148 0.77 -8.06 1.61
N LYS A 149 1.84 -8.16 0.81
CA LYS A 149 3.15 -8.65 1.28
C LYS A 149 3.79 -7.74 2.33
N CYS A 150 3.67 -6.42 2.19
CA CYS A 150 4.10 -5.46 3.22
C CYS A 150 3.29 -5.67 4.52
N TYR A 151 1.98 -5.80 4.43
CA TYR A 151 1.10 -6.05 5.56
C TYR A 151 1.46 -7.37 6.26
N GLN A 152 1.69 -8.43 5.48
CA GLN A 152 2.15 -9.72 5.98
C GLN A 152 3.49 -9.59 6.72
N TYR A 153 4.47 -8.88 6.15
CA TYR A 153 5.75 -8.60 6.79
C TYR A 153 5.58 -7.88 8.14
N TYR A 154 4.78 -6.82 8.16
CA TYR A 154 4.53 -6.05 9.37
C TYR A 154 3.78 -6.87 10.43
N SER A 155 2.80 -7.66 10.02
CA SER A 155 2.07 -8.53 10.94
C SER A 155 2.95 -9.64 11.51
N ASP A 156 3.83 -10.24 10.70
CA ASP A 156 4.76 -11.28 11.17
C ASP A 156 5.79 -10.66 12.14
N MET A 157 6.30 -9.47 11.83
CA MET A 157 7.23 -8.74 12.70
C MET A 157 6.60 -8.36 14.05
N GLU A 158 5.34 -7.92 14.05
CA GLU A 158 4.61 -7.58 15.28
C GLU A 158 4.38 -8.81 16.16
N LYS A 159 3.98 -9.95 15.57
CA LYS A 159 3.85 -11.24 16.30
C LYS A 159 5.18 -11.69 16.92
N HIS A 160 6.28 -11.55 16.18
CA HIS A 160 7.61 -11.86 16.71
C HIS A 160 7.99 -10.91 17.86
N ARG A 161 7.67 -9.61 17.76
CA ARG A 161 7.93 -8.65 18.85
C ARG A 161 7.11 -8.95 20.11
N GLU A 162 5.85 -9.35 19.97
CA GLU A 162 5.00 -9.73 21.10
C GLU A 162 5.52 -10.98 21.82
N ALA A 163 6.01 -11.99 21.09
CA ALA A 163 6.59 -13.20 21.66
C ALA A 163 7.77 -12.91 22.61
N PHE A 164 8.59 -11.90 22.32
CA PHE A 164 9.68 -11.46 23.21
C PHE A 164 9.20 -10.60 24.39
N ASN A 165 8.04 -9.95 24.28
CA ASN A 165 7.47 -9.11 25.33
C ASN A 165 6.62 -9.89 26.35
N THR A 166 6.15 -11.09 26.02
CA THR A 166 5.61 -12.03 27.01
C THR A 166 6.73 -12.48 27.93
N THR A 167 6.90 -11.75 29.03
CA THR A 167 7.81 -12.07 30.13
C THR A 167 7.64 -13.54 30.50
N VAL A 168 8.67 -14.35 30.26
CA VAL A 168 8.77 -15.70 30.81
C VAL A 168 8.67 -15.54 32.33
N SER A 169 7.49 -15.87 32.88
CA SER A 169 7.30 -15.89 34.32
C SER A 169 8.11 -17.06 34.84
N TYR A 170 9.31 -16.78 35.35
CA TYR A 170 10.11 -17.79 36.04
C TYR A 170 9.33 -18.19 37.29
N THR A 171 8.56 -19.27 37.19
CA THR A 171 8.12 -20.00 38.39
C THR A 171 9.36 -20.56 39.03
N ALA A 172 9.93 -19.83 39.99
CA ALA A 172 10.91 -20.36 40.91
C ALA A 172 10.25 -21.51 41.69
N ASP A 173 10.42 -22.75 41.23
CA ASP A 173 10.04 -23.95 41.99
C ASP A 173 10.98 -24.03 43.19
N HIS A 174 10.56 -23.37 44.27
CA HIS A 174 11.29 -23.27 45.53
C HIS A 174 11.07 -24.56 46.34
N ARG A 175 11.45 -25.72 45.79
CA ARG A 175 11.45 -26.99 46.53
C ARG A 175 12.80 -27.24 47.19
N PHE A 176 13.08 -26.47 48.25
CA PHE A 176 14.10 -26.86 49.22
C PHE A 176 13.48 -27.87 50.20
N HIS A 177 13.75 -29.15 49.96
CA HIS A 177 13.66 -30.17 51.01
C HIS A 177 14.81 -29.97 51.98
N VAL A 178 14.51 -29.43 53.16
CA VAL A 178 15.41 -29.47 54.32
C VAL A 178 15.13 -30.78 55.05
N TYR A 179 16.15 -31.64 55.14
CA TYR A 179 16.20 -32.79 56.03
C TYR A 179 16.86 -32.39 57.34
#